data_AF-A0A5C7S9Y6-F1
#
_entry.id   AF-A0A5C7S9Y6-F1
#
_cell.length_a   1.000
_cell.length_b   1.000
_cell.length_c   1.000
_cell.angle_alpha   90.00
_cell.angle_beta   90.00
_cell.angle_gamma   90.00
#
_symmetry.space_group_name_H-M   'P 1'
#
loop_
_entity.id
_entity.type
_entity.pdbx_description
1 polymer ?
#
loop_
_entity_poly.entity_id
_entity_poly.type
_entity_poly.pdbx_seq_one_letter_code
_entity_poly.pdbx_strand_id
1 'polypeptide(L)'
;SSILAPVVGSFTQSAFAQNVGLVAVTGIKSRFVVATGGLFLVALGLLPVVGRIVAAVPSSVLGGAGLVLFGTVTASGIRTLAKVDYDNNMNLIIVATSIGFGMIPIAAPGFYEHFPAWVITIFHSGISSAALMAIMLNLLFNHLKAGNSDQQSVFVAGTERLLRYQDIAGLHDGDYFLNGKLYDATGSEVPLIPAQAH
;
A
#
# COMPACT_ATOMS: atom_id res chain seq x y z
N SER A 1 -24.41 6.53 -9.69
CA SER A 1 -24.20 7.98 -9.93
C SER A 1 -23.32 8.22 -11.15
N SER A 2 -22.26 7.45 -11.37
CA SER A 2 -21.24 7.71 -12.41
C SER A 2 -21.72 7.78 -13.87
N ILE A 3 -22.83 7.14 -14.24
CA ILE A 3 -23.44 7.26 -15.59
C ILE A 3 -24.23 8.57 -15.75
N LEU A 4 -24.82 9.08 -14.66
CA LEU A 4 -25.65 10.28 -14.67
C LEU A 4 -24.83 11.56 -14.41
N ALA A 5 -23.66 11.46 -13.75
CA ALA A 5 -22.81 12.60 -13.44
C ALA A 5 -22.36 13.41 -14.70
N PRO A 6 -21.97 12.78 -15.82
CA PRO A 6 -21.59 13.53 -17.03
C PRO A 6 -22.76 14.30 -17.67
N VAL A 7 -24.00 13.83 -17.51
CA VAL A 7 -25.20 14.49 -18.06
C VAL A 7 -25.44 15.87 -17.43
N VAL A 8 -25.01 16.03 -16.18
CA VAL A 8 -25.08 17.31 -15.44
C VAL A 8 -23.74 18.08 -15.45
N GLY A 9 -22.80 17.70 -16.31
CA GLY A 9 -21.47 18.31 -16.41
C GLY A 9 -20.53 17.99 -15.25
N SER A 10 -20.80 16.93 -14.48
CA SER A 10 -19.99 16.48 -13.36
C SER A 10 -19.08 15.31 -13.74
N PHE A 11 -18.00 15.13 -13.00
CA PHE A 11 -17.03 14.05 -13.20
C PHE A 11 -17.46 12.74 -12.53
N THR A 12 -16.83 11.64 -12.93
CA THR A 12 -17.03 10.32 -12.33
C THR A 12 -16.77 10.37 -10.81
N GLN A 13 -17.79 10.07 -10.02
CA GLN A 13 -17.69 10.12 -8.56
C GLN A 13 -17.31 8.77 -7.96
N SER A 14 -16.46 8.81 -6.93
CA SER A 14 -16.07 7.68 -6.10
C SER A 14 -16.41 7.95 -4.63
N ALA A 15 -16.46 6.90 -3.81
CA ALA A 15 -16.73 7.03 -2.38
C ALA A 15 -15.53 7.64 -1.66
N PHE A 16 -15.74 8.75 -0.93
CA PHE A 16 -14.72 9.37 -0.11
C PHE A 16 -14.54 8.60 1.21
N ALA A 17 -13.36 7.98 1.38
CA ALA A 17 -13.02 7.22 2.59
C ALA A 17 -13.05 8.08 3.88
N GLN A 18 -12.88 9.40 3.75
CA GLN A 18 -12.96 10.36 4.86
C GLN A 18 -14.34 10.33 5.57
N ASN A 19 -15.42 10.08 4.81
CA ASN A 19 -16.77 10.02 5.36
C ASN A 19 -16.95 8.82 6.30
N VAL A 20 -16.27 7.71 6.05
CA VAL A 20 -16.29 6.52 6.92
C VAL A 20 -15.57 6.81 8.24
N GLY A 21 -14.48 7.57 8.19
CA GLY A 21 -13.74 8.01 9.38
C GLY A 21 -14.59 8.90 10.29
N LEU A 22 -15.33 9.85 9.72
CA LEU A 22 -16.23 10.72 10.49
C LEU A 22 -17.37 9.93 11.16
N VAL A 23 -17.92 8.93 10.47
CA VAL A 23 -18.95 8.04 11.03
C VAL A 23 -18.39 7.20 12.18
N ALA A 24 -17.12 6.77 12.12
CA ALA A 24 -16.47 6.03 13.20
C ALA A 24 -16.29 6.87 14.48
N VAL A 25 -16.06 8.19 14.34
CA VAL A 25 -15.90 9.11 15.48
C VAL A 25 -17.24 9.58 16.04
N THR A 26 -18.18 9.94 15.17
CA THR A 26 -19.49 10.49 15.58
C THR A 26 -20.50 9.42 15.98
N GLY A 27 -20.31 8.17 15.55
CA GLY A 27 -21.24 7.06 15.78
C GLY A 27 -22.54 7.14 14.95
N ILE A 28 -22.74 8.22 14.19
CA ILE A 28 -23.99 8.48 13.46
C ILE A 28 -23.93 7.80 12.09
N LYS A 29 -24.64 6.68 11.94
CA LYS A 29 -24.74 5.92 10.68
C LYS A 29 -26.01 6.21 9.88
N SER A 30 -26.77 7.23 10.25
CA SER A 30 -28.09 7.51 9.67
C SER A 30 -28.00 8.00 8.22
N ARG A 31 -28.70 7.31 7.31
CA ARG A 31 -28.82 7.73 5.90
C ARG A 31 -29.46 9.11 5.71
N PHE A 32 -30.28 9.55 6.67
CA PHE A 32 -30.93 10.85 6.61
C PHE A 32 -29.92 11.99 6.78
N VAL A 33 -28.89 11.80 7.61
CA VAL A 33 -27.84 12.81 7.79
C VAL A 33 -27.05 13.01 6.50
N VAL A 34 -26.74 11.91 5.80
CA VAL A 34 -26.07 11.95 4.50
C VAL A 34 -26.97 12.59 3.43
N ALA A 35 -28.26 12.25 3.40
CA ALA A 35 -29.21 12.81 2.44
C ALA A 35 -29.41 14.33 2.64
N THR A 36 -29.57 14.77 3.89
CA THR A 36 -29.69 16.19 4.22
C THR A 36 -28.39 16.94 3.91
N GLY A 37 -27.22 16.36 4.19
CA GLY A 37 -25.93 16.91 3.79
C GLY A 37 -25.79 17.05 2.27
N GLY A 38 -26.22 16.05 1.51
CA GLY A 38 -26.28 16.13 0.05
C GLY A 38 -27.20 17.24 -0.46
N LEU A 39 -28.38 17.40 0.16
CA LEU A 39 -29.30 18.49 -0.18
C LEU A 39 -28.70 19.86 0.10
N PHE A 40 -27.98 20.03 1.22
CA PHE A 40 -27.25 21.26 1.52
C PHE A 40 -26.17 21.55 0.47
N LEU A 41 -25.43 20.55 0.02
CA LEU A 41 -24.42 20.72 -1.04
C LEU A 41 -25.06 21.15 -2.37
N VAL A 42 -26.22 20.58 -2.73
CA VAL A 42 -26.98 21.01 -3.92
C VAL A 42 -27.44 22.47 -3.77
N ALA A 43 -28.01 22.82 -2.62
CA ALA A 43 -28.47 24.18 -2.37
C ALA A 43 -27.32 25.20 -2.43
N LEU A 44 -26.17 24.91 -1.80
CA LEU A 44 -24.98 25.75 -1.86
C LEU A 44 -24.38 25.82 -3.28
N GLY A 45 -24.41 24.72 -4.03
CA GLY A 45 -23.93 24.67 -5.41
C GLY A 45 -24.77 25.51 -6.39
N LEU A 46 -26.06 25.69 -6.12
CA LEU A 46 -26.95 26.56 -6.90
C LEU A 46 -26.77 28.05 -6.58
N LEU A 47 -26.10 28.41 -5.49
CA LEU A 47 -25.88 29.79 -5.09
C LEU A 47 -24.62 30.37 -5.77
N PRO A 48 -24.74 31.33 -6.70
CA PRO A 48 -23.59 31.90 -7.41
C PRO A 48 -22.61 32.65 -6.48
N VAL A 49 -23.09 33.10 -5.32
CA VAL A 49 -22.27 33.75 -4.29
C VAL A 49 -21.21 32.78 -3.76
N VAL A 50 -21.55 31.51 -3.56
CA VAL A 50 -20.61 30.48 -3.08
C VAL A 50 -19.51 30.25 -4.12
N GLY A 51 -19.88 30.19 -5.41
CA GLY A 51 -18.92 30.05 -6.51
C GLY A 51 -17.91 31.21 -6.57
N ARG A 52 -18.36 32.44 -6.31
CA ARG A 52 -17.47 33.61 -6.24
C ARG A 52 -16.48 33.54 -5.08
N ILE A 53 -16.93 33.06 -3.92
CA ILE A 53 -16.04 32.86 -2.75
C ILE A 53 -14.98 31.81 -3.07
N VAL A 54 -15.36 30.68 -3.66
CA VAL A 54 -14.42 29.62 -4.05
C VAL A 54 -13.41 30.12 -5.08
N ALA A 55 -13.85 30.92 -6.06
CA ALA A 55 -12.97 31.52 -7.07
C ALA A 55 -11.98 32.56 -6.49
N ALA A 56 -12.30 33.16 -5.34
CA ALA A 56 -11.43 34.11 -4.66
C ALA A 56 -10.36 33.42 -3.78
N VAL A 57 -10.39 32.10 -3.64
CA VAL A 57 -9.42 31.37 -2.82
C VAL A 57 -8.04 31.35 -3.51
N PRO A 58 -6.95 31.76 -2.82
CA PRO A 58 -5.61 31.74 -3.39
C PRO A 58 -5.14 30.33 -3.79
N SER A 59 -4.38 30.24 -4.87
CA SER A 59 -3.80 28.98 -5.36
C SER A 59 -2.95 28.26 -4.31
N SER A 60 -2.24 29.00 -3.45
CA SER A 60 -1.45 28.43 -2.34
C SER A 60 -2.30 27.64 -1.35
N VAL A 61 -3.55 28.06 -1.10
CA VAL A 61 -4.48 27.35 -0.21
C VAL A 61 -5.03 26.11 -0.90
N LEU A 62 -5.37 26.21 -2.20
CA LEU A 62 -5.78 25.05 -3.00
C LEU A 62 -4.66 24.00 -3.07
N GLY A 63 -3.40 24.44 -3.20
CA GLY A 63 -2.23 23.57 -3.16
C GLY A 63 -2.10 22.84 -1.82
N GLY A 64 -2.24 23.55 -0.70
CA GLY A 64 -2.24 22.95 0.64
C GLY A 64 -3.39 21.95 0.85
N ALA A 65 -4.60 22.31 0.42
CA ALA A 65 -5.75 21.40 0.47
C ALA A 65 -5.53 20.16 -0.42
N GLY A 66 -4.95 20.34 -1.61
CA GLY A 66 -4.58 19.27 -2.52
C GLY A 66 -3.55 18.33 -1.92
N LEU A 67 -2.52 18.85 -1.25
CA LEU A 67 -1.51 18.05 -0.56
C LEU A 67 -2.14 17.15 0.51
N VAL A 68 -3.07 17.68 1.32
CA VAL A 68 -3.79 16.90 2.33
C VAL A 68 -4.67 15.84 1.68
N LEU A 69 -5.37 16.18 0.59
CA LEU A 69 -6.22 15.22 -0.13
C LEU A 69 -5.39 14.07 -0.71
N PHE A 70 -4.35 14.36 -1.49
CA PHE A 70 -3.49 13.33 -2.08
C PHE A 70 -2.68 12.56 -1.02
N GLY A 71 -2.26 13.22 0.05
CA GLY A 71 -1.57 12.59 1.18
C GLY A 71 -2.47 11.58 1.92
N THR A 72 -3.72 11.94 2.19
CA THR A 72 -4.69 11.01 2.83
C THR A 72 -5.05 9.84 1.92
N VAL A 73 -5.17 10.05 0.61
CA VAL A 73 -5.35 8.96 -0.38
C VAL A 73 -4.15 8.01 -0.34
N THR A 74 -2.93 8.55 -0.35
CA THR A 74 -1.69 7.77 -0.26
C THR A 74 -1.64 6.95 1.03
N ALA A 75 -1.94 7.57 2.18
CA ALA A 75 -1.98 6.90 3.47
C ALA A 75 -3.02 5.77 3.52
N SER A 76 -4.19 5.96 2.89
CA SER A 76 -5.20 4.90 2.77
C SER A 76 -4.71 3.74 1.88
N GLY A 77 -3.95 4.04 0.83
CA GLY A 77 -3.28 3.04 0.00
C GLY A 77 -2.28 2.22 0.82
N ILE A 78 -1.39 2.88 1.56
CA ILE A 78 -0.41 2.23 2.45
C ILE A 78 -1.12 1.36 3.50
N ARG A 79 -2.20 1.85 4.12
CA ARG A 79 -2.98 1.08 5.09
C ARG A 79 -3.63 -0.17 4.48
N THR A 80 -3.96 -0.12 3.20
CA THR A 80 -4.50 -1.29 2.48
C THR A 80 -3.37 -2.29 2.21
N LEU A 81 -2.21 -1.82 1.76
CA LEU A 81 -1.01 -2.63 1.54
C LEU A 81 -0.50 -3.27 2.84
N ALA A 82 -0.65 -2.61 3.99
CA ALA A 82 -0.26 -3.14 5.30
C ALA A 82 -1.06 -4.38 5.74
N LYS A 83 -2.16 -4.72 5.06
CA LYS A 83 -2.94 -5.94 5.32
C LYS A 83 -2.45 -7.15 4.52
N VAL A 84 -1.53 -6.93 3.57
CA VAL A 84 -0.94 -8.00 2.77
C VAL A 84 0.05 -8.77 3.64
N ASP A 85 0.07 -10.09 3.46
CA ASP A 85 1.07 -10.95 4.07
C ASP A 85 2.40 -10.82 3.31
N TYR A 86 3.44 -10.35 4.00
CA TYR A 86 4.79 -10.17 3.45
C TYR A 86 5.78 -11.24 3.92
N ASP A 87 5.31 -12.27 4.64
CA ASP A 87 6.14 -13.38 5.12
C ASP A 87 6.81 -14.13 3.96
N ASN A 88 6.09 -14.26 2.84
CA ASN A 88 6.65 -14.72 1.58
C ASN A 88 7.15 -13.50 0.76
N ASN A 89 8.47 -13.34 0.62
CA ASN A 89 9.17 -12.19 0.00
C ASN A 89 8.66 -11.80 -1.41
N MET A 90 7.93 -12.68 -2.08
CA MET A 90 7.37 -12.44 -3.40
C MET A 90 6.31 -11.32 -3.41
N ASN A 91 5.47 -11.22 -2.38
CA ASN A 91 4.47 -10.15 -2.27
C ASN A 91 5.13 -8.77 -2.13
N LEU A 92 6.27 -8.71 -1.42
CA LEU A 92 7.07 -7.50 -1.30
C LEU A 92 7.65 -7.08 -2.67
N ILE A 93 8.19 -8.03 -3.45
CA ILE A 93 8.70 -7.77 -4.80
C ILE A 93 7.58 -7.26 -5.71
N ILE A 94 6.42 -7.92 -5.71
CA ILE A 94 5.26 -7.49 -6.52
C ILE A 94 4.91 -6.03 -6.21
N VAL A 95 4.77 -5.67 -4.93
CA VAL A 95 4.43 -4.32 -4.51
C VAL A 95 5.53 -3.32 -4.89
N ALA A 96 6.79 -3.61 -4.58
CA ALA A 96 7.92 -2.72 -4.84
C ALA A 96 8.11 -2.45 -6.33
N THR A 97 8.12 -3.50 -7.16
CA THR A 97 8.28 -3.38 -8.61
C THR A 97 7.08 -2.65 -9.23
N SER A 98 5.86 -2.89 -8.75
CA SER A 98 4.66 -2.20 -9.28
C SER A 98 4.66 -0.71 -8.97
N ILE A 99 5.04 -0.32 -7.76
CA ILE A 99 5.20 1.09 -7.39
C ILE A 99 6.30 1.72 -8.23
N GLY A 100 7.46 1.07 -8.37
CA GLY A 100 8.55 1.54 -9.22
C GLY A 100 8.12 1.74 -10.68
N PHE A 101 7.36 0.81 -11.24
CA PHE A 101 6.85 0.89 -12.60
C PHE A 101 5.82 2.03 -12.78
N GLY A 102 5.00 2.28 -11.76
CA GLY A 102 4.09 3.42 -11.73
C GLY A 102 4.79 4.79 -11.71
N MET A 103 6.03 4.84 -11.25
CA MET A 103 6.82 6.08 -11.21
C MET A 103 7.52 6.40 -12.54
N ILE A 104 7.66 5.43 -13.46
CA ILE A 104 8.37 5.61 -14.74
C ILE A 104 7.85 6.81 -15.56
N PRO A 105 6.54 7.03 -15.74
CA PRO A 105 6.06 8.16 -16.55
C PRO A 105 6.45 9.52 -15.97
N ILE A 106 6.65 9.59 -14.65
CA ILE A 106 7.02 10.82 -13.94
C ILE A 106 8.55 10.98 -13.89
N ALA A 107 9.27 9.88 -13.65
CA ALA A 107 10.72 9.88 -13.52
C ALA A 107 11.45 9.93 -14.88
N ALA A 108 10.85 9.35 -15.92
CA ALA A 108 11.39 9.29 -17.27
C ALA A 108 10.27 9.53 -18.32
N PRO A 109 9.86 10.80 -18.54
CA PRO A 109 8.75 11.14 -19.44
C PRO A 109 8.93 10.63 -20.88
N GLY A 110 10.18 10.53 -21.36
CA GLY A 110 10.52 10.05 -22.71
C GLY A 110 10.62 8.52 -22.86
N PHE A 111 10.41 7.75 -21.79
CA PHE A 111 10.63 6.30 -21.79
C PHE A 111 9.73 5.56 -22.80
N TYR A 112 8.50 6.01 -22.98
CA TYR A 112 7.50 5.35 -23.83
C TYR A 112 7.46 5.89 -25.27
N GLU A 113 8.29 6.86 -25.65
CA GLU A 113 8.19 7.53 -26.97
C GLU A 113 8.44 6.59 -28.16
N HIS A 114 9.20 5.53 -27.96
CA HIS A 114 9.50 4.52 -29.00
C HIS A 114 8.49 3.36 -29.02
N PHE A 115 7.50 3.39 -28.14
CA PHE A 115 6.48 2.34 -28.05
C PHE A 115 5.26 2.67 -28.93
N PRO A 116 4.45 1.65 -29.29
CA PRO A 116 3.19 1.86 -30.00
C PRO A 116 2.25 2.82 -29.25
N ALA A 117 1.45 3.59 -29.99
CA ALA A 117 0.54 4.59 -29.42
C ALA A 117 -0.44 4.04 -28.36
N TRP A 118 -0.85 2.77 -28.50
CA TRP A 118 -1.72 2.10 -27.52
C TRP A 118 -1.01 1.88 -26.17
N VAL A 119 0.30 1.62 -26.17
CA VAL A 119 1.12 1.48 -24.96
C VAL A 119 1.22 2.84 -24.28
N ILE A 120 1.53 3.89 -25.03
CA ILE A 120 1.64 5.25 -24.50
C ILE A 120 0.33 5.65 -23.82
N THR A 121 -0.81 5.40 -24.47
CA THR A 121 -2.13 5.75 -23.92
C THR A 121 -2.40 5.11 -22.55
N ILE A 122 -1.97 3.87 -22.33
CA ILE A 122 -2.21 3.12 -21.09
C ILE A 122 -1.15 3.45 -20.04
N PHE A 123 0.12 3.42 -20.42
CA PHE A 123 1.26 3.51 -19.50
C PHE A 123 1.68 4.94 -19.18
N HIS A 124 1.21 5.96 -19.91
CA HIS A 124 1.44 7.36 -19.54
C HIS A 124 0.76 7.73 -18.21
N SER A 125 -0.24 6.96 -17.76
CA SER A 125 -0.81 7.08 -16.41
C SER A 125 -0.04 6.20 -15.42
N GLY A 126 0.70 6.82 -14.51
CA GLY A 126 1.44 6.10 -13.46
C GLY A 126 0.56 5.19 -12.59
N ILE A 127 -0.69 5.60 -12.32
CA ILE A 127 -1.66 4.80 -11.57
C ILE A 127 -2.06 3.55 -12.36
N SER A 128 -2.33 3.70 -13.66
CA SER A 128 -2.72 2.57 -14.53
C SER A 128 -1.55 1.61 -14.71
N SER A 129 -0.36 2.14 -14.97
CA SER A 129 0.90 1.41 -15.09
C SER A 129 1.19 0.55 -13.85
N ALA A 130 1.11 1.14 -12.65
CA ALA A 130 1.30 0.42 -11.38
C ALA A 130 0.27 -0.69 -11.18
N ALA A 131 -1.01 -0.42 -11.45
CA ALA A 131 -2.08 -1.39 -11.27
C ALA A 131 -1.94 -2.59 -12.23
N LEU A 132 -1.62 -2.33 -13.50
CA LEU A 132 -1.38 -3.38 -14.48
C LEU A 132 -0.18 -4.24 -14.11
N MET A 133 0.92 -3.62 -13.67
CA MET A 133 2.09 -4.35 -13.22
C MET A 133 1.79 -5.21 -11.99
N ALA A 134 1.06 -4.67 -11.00
CA ALA A 134 0.67 -5.41 -9.80
C ALA A 134 -0.19 -6.63 -10.13
N ILE A 135 -1.18 -6.47 -11.02
CA ILE A 135 -2.04 -7.58 -11.46
C ILE A 135 -1.21 -8.62 -12.22
N MET A 136 -0.37 -8.20 -13.16
CA MET A 136 0.46 -9.09 -13.97
C MET A 136 1.41 -9.91 -13.09
N LEU A 137 2.16 -9.27 -12.19
CA LEU A 137 3.11 -9.95 -11.31
C LEU A 137 2.40 -10.83 -10.28
N ASN A 138 1.26 -10.39 -9.73
CA ASN A 138 0.47 -11.23 -8.82
C ASN A 138 -0.08 -12.48 -9.53
N LEU A 139 -0.54 -12.36 -10.78
CA LEU A 139 -0.96 -13.52 -11.57
C LEU A 139 0.22 -14.45 -11.86
N LEU A 140 1.36 -13.90 -12.27
CA LEU A 140 2.54 -14.68 -12.64
C LEU A 140 3.15 -15.44 -11.46
N PHE A 141 3.31 -14.78 -10.31
CA PHE A 141 4.00 -15.38 -9.18
C PHE A 141 3.08 -16.12 -8.21
N ASN A 142 1.85 -15.65 -8.00
CA ASN A 142 0.94 -16.25 -7.03
C ASN A 142 -0.04 -17.25 -7.67
N HIS A 143 -0.53 -16.99 -8.90
CA HIS A 143 -1.51 -17.87 -9.56
C HIS A 143 -0.89 -18.90 -10.49
N LEU A 144 0.12 -18.54 -11.29
CA LEU A 144 0.73 -19.45 -12.26
C LEU A 144 1.80 -20.38 -11.66
N LYS A 145 2.05 -20.31 -10.33
CA LYS A 145 3.02 -21.13 -9.57
C LYS A 145 4.43 -21.21 -10.20
N ALA A 146 4.77 -20.29 -11.09
CA ALA A 146 6.03 -20.31 -11.86
C ALA A 146 7.25 -19.85 -11.04
N GLY A 147 7.07 -19.52 -9.76
CA GLY A 147 8.14 -18.92 -8.96
C GLY A 147 8.02 -19.11 -7.45
N ASN A 148 7.35 -20.16 -6.96
CA ASN A 148 7.51 -20.52 -5.54
C ASN A 148 8.82 -21.29 -5.32
N SER A 149 9.93 -20.72 -5.81
CA SER A 149 11.26 -21.20 -5.49
C SER A 149 11.53 -20.82 -4.03
N ASP A 150 11.95 -21.79 -3.23
CA ASP A 150 12.38 -21.66 -1.82
C ASP A 150 13.59 -20.71 -1.61
N GLN A 151 13.90 -19.85 -2.58
CA GLN A 151 14.96 -18.86 -2.49
C GLN A 151 14.35 -17.48 -2.25
N GLN A 152 14.23 -17.19 -0.96
CA GLN A 152 13.92 -15.90 -0.40
C GLN A 152 14.79 -14.82 -1.04
N SER A 153 14.14 -13.75 -1.50
CA SER A 153 14.79 -12.54 -1.98
C SER A 153 15.88 -12.09 -0.99
N VAL A 154 17.10 -11.89 -1.50
CA VAL A 154 18.34 -11.50 -0.79
C VAL A 154 18.23 -10.22 0.06
N PHE A 155 17.07 -9.55 0.06
CA PHE A 155 16.81 -8.32 0.81
C PHE A 155 16.25 -8.53 2.23
N VAL A 156 16.02 -9.76 2.70
CA VAL A 156 15.37 -10.02 4.02
C VAL A 156 16.09 -11.11 4.84
N ALA A 157 17.42 -11.09 4.90
CA ALA A 157 18.18 -11.96 5.82
C ALA A 157 18.09 -11.55 7.31
N GLY A 158 16.98 -10.90 7.74
CA GLY A 158 16.92 -10.17 9.01
C GLY A 158 15.81 -10.56 9.97
N THR A 159 14.92 -11.52 9.67
CA THR A 159 13.75 -11.77 10.53
C THR A 159 13.36 -13.23 10.71
N GLU A 160 14.08 -14.17 10.11
CA GLU A 160 13.95 -15.57 10.50
C GLU A 160 14.87 -15.86 11.69
N ARG A 161 14.34 -16.53 12.72
CA ARG A 161 15.13 -17.09 13.81
C ARG A 161 15.96 -18.26 13.26
N LEU A 162 17.03 -17.93 12.55
CA LEU A 162 17.94 -18.89 11.94
C LEU A 162 19.01 -19.28 12.97
N LEU A 163 19.13 -20.58 13.24
CA LEU A 163 20.29 -21.14 13.92
C LEU A 163 21.38 -21.36 12.87
N ARG A 164 22.57 -20.79 13.07
CA ARG A 164 23.67 -21.02 12.12
C ARG A 164 24.17 -22.44 12.31
N TYR A 165 24.63 -23.08 11.23
CA TYR A 165 25.17 -24.44 11.30
C TYR A 165 26.33 -24.57 12.30
N GLN A 166 27.17 -23.54 12.39
CA GLN A 166 28.23 -23.46 13.41
C GLN A 166 27.70 -23.52 14.85
N ASP A 167 26.49 -23.03 15.11
CA ASP A 167 25.87 -23.04 16.44
C ASP A 167 25.31 -24.43 16.76
N ILE A 168 24.89 -25.19 15.73
CA ILE A 168 24.40 -26.57 15.84
C ILE A 168 25.56 -27.55 15.93
N ALA A 169 26.68 -27.30 15.23
CA ALA A 169 27.84 -28.19 15.19
C ALA A 169 28.53 -28.36 16.55
N GLY A 170 28.27 -27.47 17.51
CA GLY A 170 28.75 -27.56 18.89
C GLY A 170 27.84 -28.35 19.83
N LEU A 171 26.67 -28.81 19.39
CA LEU A 171 25.74 -29.59 20.21
C LEU A 171 26.19 -31.06 20.28
N HIS A 172 26.02 -31.67 21.44
CA HIS A 172 26.25 -33.08 21.65
C HIS A 172 24.93 -33.87 21.70
N ASP A 173 25.00 -35.17 21.47
CA ASP A 173 23.84 -36.05 21.58
C ASP A 173 23.27 -36.01 23.00
N GLY A 174 21.97 -35.68 23.10
CA GLY A 174 21.25 -35.57 24.36
C GLY A 174 21.06 -34.14 24.88
N ASP A 175 21.67 -33.14 24.24
CA ASP A 175 21.43 -31.74 24.56
C ASP A 175 19.99 -31.32 24.22
N TYR A 176 19.34 -30.53 25.09
CA TYR A 176 17.94 -30.15 24.92
C TYR A 176 17.66 -28.71 25.36
N PHE A 177 16.61 -28.13 24.78
CA PHE A 177 16.13 -26.80 25.15
C PHE A 177 14.95 -26.89 26.11
N LEU A 178 15.01 -26.14 27.22
CA LEU A 178 13.91 -26.03 28.17
C LEU A 178 13.82 -24.59 28.69
N ASN A 179 12.62 -24.01 28.71
CA ASN A 179 12.37 -22.66 29.23
C ASN A 179 13.28 -21.54 28.65
N GLY A 180 13.71 -21.68 27.39
CA GLY A 180 14.56 -20.68 26.72
C GLY A 180 16.05 -20.80 27.00
N LYS A 181 16.49 -21.84 27.69
CA LYS A 181 17.90 -22.15 27.97
C LYS A 181 18.30 -23.48 27.34
N LEU A 182 19.55 -23.61 26.95
CA LEU A 182 20.14 -24.84 26.45
C LEU A 182 20.72 -25.63 27.63
N TYR A 183 20.41 -26.93 27.70
CA TYR A 183 20.92 -27.86 28.69
C TYR A 183 21.69 -28.97 27.98
N ASP A 184 22.77 -29.42 28.61
CA ASP A 184 23.51 -30.58 28.16
C ASP A 184 22.75 -31.90 28.48
N ALA A 185 23.25 -33.02 27.94
CA ALA A 185 22.71 -34.35 28.23
C ALA A 185 22.68 -34.74 29.73
N THR A 186 23.43 -34.03 30.59
CA THR A 186 23.47 -34.24 32.05
C THR A 186 22.50 -33.33 32.81
N GLY A 187 21.81 -32.42 32.11
CA GLY A 187 20.90 -31.44 32.68
C GLY A 187 21.57 -30.17 33.21
N SER A 188 22.84 -29.94 32.89
CA SER A 188 23.55 -28.70 33.24
C SER A 188 23.31 -27.62 32.17
N GLU A 189 23.15 -26.36 32.59
CA GLU A 189 22.93 -25.24 31.67
C GLU A 189 24.20 -24.93 30.86
N VAL A 190 24.08 -24.92 29.53
CA VAL A 190 25.15 -24.53 28.62
C VAL A 190 25.20 -23.00 28.55
N PRO A 191 26.31 -22.35 28.93
CA PRO A 191 26.40 -20.90 28.96
C PRO A 191 26.35 -20.31 27.54
N LEU A 192 25.35 -19.46 27.28
CA LEU A 192 25.25 -18.70 26.04
C LEU A 192 26.07 -17.41 26.16
N ILE A 193 27.01 -17.22 25.24
CA ILE A 193 27.75 -15.96 25.14
C ILE A 193 26.85 -14.97 24.38
N PRO A 194 26.52 -13.80 24.96
CA PRO A 194 25.76 -12.79 24.24
C PRO A 194 26.52 -12.38 22.98
N ALA A 195 25.81 -12.30 21.86
CA ALA A 195 26.40 -11.90 20.58
C ALA A 195 27.18 -10.58 20.77
N GLN A 196 28.46 -10.56 20.41
CA GLN A 196 29.22 -9.32 20.32
C GLN A 196 28.49 -8.42 19.34
N ALA A 197 28.02 -7.27 19.83
CA ALA A 197 27.42 -6.24 18.99
C ALA A 197 28.47 -5.78 17.98
N HIS A 198 28.24 -6.09 16.71
CA HIS A 198 28.98 -5.57 15.57
C HIS A 198 28.07 -4.62 14.79
#